data_AF-A0A7J6TD14-F1
#
_entry.id   AF-A0A7J6TD14-F1
#
_cell.length_a   1.000
_cell.length_b   1.000
_cell.length_c   1.000
_cell.angle_alpha   90.00
_cell.angle_beta   90.00
_cell.angle_gamma   90.00
#
_symmetry.space_group_name_H-M   'P 1'
#
loop_
_entity.id
_entity.type
_entity.pdbx_description
1 polymer ?
#
loop_
_entity_poly.entity_id
_entity_poly.type
_entity_poly.pdbx_seq_one_letter_code
_entity_poly.pdbx_strand_id
1 'polypeptide(L)'
;NGLFRLQARYLVERQSPELWAKALADDNQHRRHVIDQVVSTALPESKNADEVTAAVKAFIDADLPNELIELLEKIVLHNSDFSDNRTLQNLLILTAIKADKSRVMDYVHRLDNYDGPEIALIAMRDPYNLYEEAFEIYKKCGMNAEAMDTLLTNL
;
A
#
# COMPACT_ATOMS: atom_id res chain seq x y z
N ASN A 1 -5.84 -17.24 -21.36
CA ASN A 1 -5.66 -16.16 -20.35
C ASN A 1 -5.88 -14.73 -20.87
N GLY A 2 -6.31 -14.48 -22.12
CA GLY A 2 -6.58 -13.11 -22.59
C GLY A 2 -7.86 -12.46 -22.06
N LEU A 3 -8.88 -13.27 -21.71
CA LEU A 3 -10.18 -12.78 -21.26
C LEU A 3 -10.09 -12.02 -19.93
N PHE A 4 -9.40 -12.59 -18.93
CA PHE A 4 -9.24 -11.96 -17.62
C PHE A 4 -8.41 -10.68 -17.66
N ARG A 5 -7.44 -10.57 -18.59
CA ARG A 5 -6.68 -9.33 -18.82
C ARG A 5 -7.59 -8.20 -19.30
N LEU A 6 -8.49 -8.50 -20.24
CA LEU A 6 -9.44 -7.50 -20.74
C LEU A 6 -10.46 -7.11 -19.67
N GLN A 7 -10.93 -8.08 -18.88
CA GLN A 7 -11.82 -7.82 -17.74
C GLN A 7 -11.16 -6.95 -16.67
N ALA A 8 -9.90 -7.24 -16.31
CA ALA A 8 -9.13 -6.45 -15.36
C ALA A 8 -8.95 -5.02 -15.84
N ARG A 9 -8.55 -4.83 -17.10
CA ARG A 9 -8.46 -3.48 -17.71
C ARG A 9 -9.80 -2.75 -17.66
N TYR A 10 -10.87 -3.40 -18.06
CA TYR A 10 -12.20 -2.79 -18.05
C TYR A 10 -12.66 -2.39 -16.65
N LEU A 11 -12.38 -3.24 -15.65
CA LEU A 11 -12.69 -2.97 -14.24
C LEU A 11 -11.96 -1.71 -13.74
N VAL A 12 -10.68 -1.60 -14.08
CA VAL A 12 -9.83 -0.45 -13.74
C VAL A 12 -10.30 0.81 -14.46
N GLU A 13 -10.50 0.76 -15.78
CA GLU A 13 -10.96 1.89 -16.61
C GLU A 13 -12.34 2.41 -16.17
N ARG A 14 -13.25 1.52 -15.75
CA ARG A 14 -14.63 1.90 -15.39
C ARG A 14 -14.75 2.47 -13.97
N GLN A 15 -13.77 2.24 -13.10
CA GLN A 15 -13.66 2.81 -11.74
C GLN A 15 -14.94 2.69 -10.87
N SER A 16 -15.85 1.79 -11.20
CA SER A 16 -17.17 1.72 -10.57
C SER A 16 -17.09 0.93 -9.26
N PRO A 17 -17.46 1.53 -8.11
CA PRO A 17 -17.40 0.83 -6.82
C PRO A 17 -18.27 -0.44 -6.79
N GLU A 18 -19.44 -0.42 -7.43
CA GLU A 18 -20.33 -1.58 -7.51
C GLU A 18 -19.70 -2.73 -8.31
N LEU A 19 -18.98 -2.41 -9.39
CA LEU A 19 -18.27 -3.43 -10.18
C LEU A 19 -17.09 -4.01 -9.41
N TRP A 20 -16.36 -3.18 -8.67
CA TRP A 20 -15.29 -3.64 -7.80
C TRP A 20 -15.81 -4.55 -6.69
N ALA A 21 -16.88 -4.16 -6.00
CA ALA A 21 -17.52 -4.99 -4.99
C ALA A 21 -17.94 -6.34 -5.54
N LYS A 22 -18.51 -6.39 -6.76
CA LYS A 22 -18.90 -7.64 -7.41
C LYS A 22 -17.69 -8.48 -7.86
N ALA A 23 -16.63 -7.83 -8.35
CA ALA A 23 -15.41 -8.52 -8.79
C ALA A 23 -14.64 -9.11 -7.61
N LEU A 24 -14.60 -8.41 -6.48
CA LEU A 24 -13.91 -8.77 -5.25
C LEU A 24 -14.77 -9.54 -4.25
N ALA A 25 -16.02 -9.86 -4.59
CA ALA A 25 -16.91 -10.61 -3.72
C ALA A 25 -16.37 -12.03 -3.43
N ASP A 26 -16.60 -12.51 -2.20
CA ASP A 26 -16.17 -13.84 -1.74
C ASP A 26 -16.84 -15.00 -2.51
N ASP A 27 -18.04 -14.76 -3.05
CA ASP A 27 -18.80 -15.73 -3.85
C ASP A 27 -18.28 -15.89 -5.28
N ASN A 28 -17.38 -15.01 -5.72
CA ASN A 28 -16.81 -15.04 -7.06
C ASN A 28 -15.67 -16.07 -7.16
N GLN A 29 -15.95 -17.19 -7.83
CA GLN A 29 -14.98 -18.27 -8.10
C GLN A 29 -13.71 -17.80 -8.84
N HIS A 30 -13.79 -16.70 -9.60
CA HIS A 30 -12.68 -16.15 -10.36
C HIS A 30 -12.03 -14.93 -9.70
N ARG A 31 -12.42 -14.55 -8.49
CA ARG A 31 -11.90 -13.39 -7.76
C ARG A 31 -10.37 -13.32 -7.79
N ARG A 32 -9.69 -14.40 -7.41
CA ARG A 32 -8.22 -14.44 -7.38
C ARG A 32 -7.60 -14.21 -8.76
N HIS A 33 -8.17 -14.80 -9.82
CA HIS A 33 -7.69 -14.57 -11.18
C HIS A 33 -7.86 -13.11 -11.63
N VAL A 34 -8.97 -12.46 -11.24
CA VAL A 34 -9.19 -11.04 -11.54
C VAL A 34 -8.18 -10.18 -10.79
N ILE A 35 -7.98 -10.43 -9.49
CA ILE A 35 -6.99 -9.72 -8.68
C ILE A 35 -5.59 -9.87 -9.28
N ASP A 36 -5.16 -11.10 -9.60
CA ASP A 36 -3.83 -11.36 -10.15
C ASP A 36 -3.58 -10.58 -11.45
N GLN A 37 -4.59 -10.49 -12.33
CA GLN A 37 -4.49 -9.74 -13.58
C GLN A 37 -4.53 -8.22 -13.37
N VAL A 38 -5.32 -7.75 -12.40
CA VAL A 38 -5.36 -6.33 -12.00
C VAL A 38 -4.00 -5.90 -11.47
N VAL A 39 -3.44 -6.67 -10.53
CA VAL A 39 -2.19 -6.38 -9.83
C VAL A 39 -0.98 -6.54 -10.73
N SER A 40 -0.96 -7.57 -11.60
CA SER A 40 0.22 -7.86 -12.42
C SER A 40 0.23 -7.18 -13.78
N THR A 41 -0.87 -6.57 -14.21
CA THR A 41 -0.97 -6.07 -15.58
C THR A 41 -1.77 -4.78 -15.70
N ALA A 42 -3.04 -4.76 -15.30
CA ALA A 42 -3.91 -3.62 -15.58
C ALA A 42 -3.46 -2.33 -14.87
N LEU A 43 -3.13 -2.41 -13.58
CA LEU A 43 -2.72 -1.24 -12.79
C LEU A 43 -1.27 -0.81 -13.03
N PRO A 44 -0.28 -1.72 -13.18
CA PRO A 44 1.07 -1.32 -13.59
C PRO A 44 1.14 -0.63 -14.96
N GLU A 45 0.27 -1.01 -15.91
CA GLU A 45 0.15 -0.36 -17.21
C GLU A 45 -0.64 0.96 -17.15
N SER A 46 -1.41 1.19 -16.08
CA SER A 46 -2.16 2.44 -15.89
C SER A 46 -1.23 3.58 -15.51
N LYS A 47 -1.47 4.75 -16.11
CA LYS A 47 -0.84 6.02 -15.76
C LYS A 47 -1.82 6.97 -15.07
N ASN A 48 -3.04 6.51 -14.81
CA ASN A 48 -4.11 7.33 -14.28
C ASN A 48 -4.20 7.16 -12.75
N ALA A 49 -3.93 8.25 -12.01
CA ALA A 49 -4.00 8.24 -10.55
C ALA A 49 -5.40 7.92 -10.01
N ASP A 50 -6.46 8.28 -10.74
CA ASP A 50 -7.84 7.98 -10.33
C ASP A 50 -8.14 6.48 -10.40
N GLU A 51 -7.58 5.79 -11.40
CA GLU A 51 -7.73 4.34 -11.56
C GLU A 51 -7.05 3.58 -10.41
N VAL A 52 -5.83 3.99 -10.07
CA VAL A 52 -5.09 3.45 -8.91
C VAL A 52 -5.86 3.72 -7.62
N THR A 53 -6.35 4.94 -7.43
CA THR A 53 -7.08 5.32 -6.22
C THR A 53 -8.39 4.55 -6.06
N ALA A 54 -9.14 4.35 -7.15
CA ALA A 54 -10.37 3.55 -7.15
C ALA A 54 -10.09 2.09 -6.80
N ALA A 55 -9.03 1.50 -7.37
CA ALA A 55 -8.61 0.15 -7.04
C ALA A 55 -8.19 0.04 -5.57
N VAL A 56 -7.33 0.94 -5.06
CA VAL A 56 -6.90 0.90 -3.66
C VAL A 56 -8.11 0.94 -2.70
N LYS A 57 -9.07 1.84 -2.94
CA LYS A 57 -10.31 1.90 -2.14
C LYS A 57 -11.08 0.57 -2.18
N ALA A 58 -11.25 -0.01 -3.36
CA ALA A 58 -11.93 -1.28 -3.52
C ALA A 58 -11.26 -2.42 -2.73
N PHE A 59 -9.93 -2.48 -2.71
CA PHE A 59 -9.19 -3.50 -1.95
C PHE A 59 -9.28 -3.28 -0.43
N ILE A 60 -9.31 -2.02 0.02
CA ILE A 60 -9.56 -1.68 1.43
C ILE A 60 -10.97 -2.12 1.84
N ASP A 61 -11.98 -1.78 1.02
CA ASP A 61 -13.38 -2.12 1.30
C ASP A 61 -13.64 -3.63 1.26
N ALA A 62 -12.84 -4.37 0.47
CA ALA A 62 -12.90 -5.83 0.38
C ALA A 62 -12.06 -6.57 1.43
N ASP A 63 -11.41 -5.85 2.37
CA ASP A 63 -10.54 -6.41 3.41
C ASP A 63 -9.40 -7.31 2.85
N LEU A 64 -8.73 -6.84 1.79
CA LEU A 64 -7.64 -7.55 1.10
C LEU A 64 -6.29 -6.84 1.28
N PRO A 65 -5.73 -6.78 2.51
CA PRO A 65 -4.52 -6.01 2.77
C PRO A 65 -3.27 -6.61 2.13
N ASN A 66 -3.17 -7.94 1.99
CA ASN A 66 -2.01 -8.59 1.39
C ASN A 66 -1.92 -8.30 -0.11
N GLU A 67 -3.04 -8.45 -0.81
CA GLU A 67 -3.12 -8.14 -2.23
C GLU A 67 -2.95 -6.63 -2.51
N LEU A 68 -3.38 -5.77 -1.58
CA LEU A 68 -3.12 -4.34 -1.62
C LEU A 68 -1.63 -4.01 -1.48
N ILE A 69 -0.90 -4.69 -0.59
CA ILE A 69 0.56 -4.52 -0.46
C ILE A 69 1.26 -4.88 -1.77
N GLU A 70 0.97 -6.05 -2.34
CA GLU A 70 1.59 -6.47 -3.61
C GLU A 70 1.31 -5.49 -4.77
N LEU A 71 0.10 -4.93 -4.80
CA LEU A 71 -0.29 -3.91 -5.75
C LEU A 71 0.55 -2.64 -5.58
N LEU A 72 0.59 -2.12 -4.36
CA LEU A 72 1.30 -0.90 -4.04
C LEU A 72 2.81 -1.06 -4.23
N GLU A 73 3.40 -2.22 -3.91
CA GLU A 73 4.80 -2.53 -4.23
C GLU A 73 5.07 -2.39 -5.73
N LYS A 74 4.22 -2.99 -6.58
CA LYS A 74 4.40 -2.90 -8.04
C LYS A 74 4.27 -1.48 -8.57
N ILE A 75 3.31 -0.72 -8.05
CA ILE A 75 3.10 0.66 -8.51
C ILE A 75 4.18 1.59 -7.99
N VAL A 76 4.47 1.56 -6.69
CA VAL A 76 5.40 2.51 -6.05
C VAL A 76 6.86 2.15 -6.34
N LEU A 77 7.23 0.86 -6.36
CA LEU A 77 8.63 0.44 -6.49
C LEU A 77 9.05 0.17 -7.93
N HIS A 78 8.12 -0.15 -8.83
CA HIS A 78 8.44 -0.48 -10.23
C HIS A 78 7.90 0.52 -11.26
N ASN A 79 6.92 1.36 -10.93
CA ASN A 79 6.41 2.39 -11.84
C ASN A 79 6.91 3.79 -11.42
N SER A 80 7.76 4.38 -12.25
CA SER A 80 8.34 5.71 -12.03
C SER A 80 7.30 6.83 -11.97
N ASP A 81 6.13 6.65 -12.58
CA ASP A 81 5.09 7.69 -12.59
C ASP A 81 4.46 7.88 -11.19
N PHE A 82 4.56 6.87 -10.33
CA PHE A 82 3.96 6.83 -9.00
C PHE A 82 4.96 6.66 -7.86
N SER A 83 6.24 6.45 -8.17
CA SER A 83 7.29 6.27 -7.15
C SER A 83 7.38 7.47 -6.22
N ASP A 84 7.17 8.68 -6.73
CA ASP A 84 7.24 9.92 -5.93
C ASP A 84 5.88 10.33 -5.35
N ASN A 85 4.86 9.47 -5.38
CA ASN A 85 3.55 9.82 -4.84
C ASN A 85 3.49 9.57 -3.32
N ARG A 86 3.56 10.66 -2.55
CA ARG A 86 3.47 10.64 -1.07
C ARG A 86 2.26 9.86 -0.54
N THR A 87 1.09 10.03 -1.15
CA THR A 87 -0.13 9.35 -0.71
C THR A 87 -0.01 7.83 -0.87
N LEU A 88 0.55 7.36 -1.99
CA LEU A 88 0.74 5.93 -2.25
C LEU A 88 1.85 5.33 -1.37
N GLN A 89 2.95 6.05 -1.15
CA GLN A 89 3.99 5.62 -0.20
C GLN A 89 3.45 5.51 1.22
N ASN A 90 2.67 6.50 1.67
CA ASN A 90 2.01 6.45 2.98
C ASN A 90 1.10 5.23 3.09
N LEU A 91 0.26 4.99 2.08
CA LEU A 91 -0.64 3.85 2.07
C LEU A 91 0.11 2.51 2.10
N LEU A 92 1.22 2.38 1.37
CA LEU A 92 2.04 1.16 1.37
C LEU A 92 2.57 0.87 2.77
N ILE A 93 3.20 1.85 3.41
CA ILE A 93 3.78 1.67 4.75
C ILE A 93 2.66 1.42 5.78
N LEU A 94 1.57 2.19 5.76
CA LEU A 94 0.47 2.02 6.71
C LEU A 94 -0.23 0.67 6.59
N THR A 95 -0.38 0.17 5.36
CA THR A 95 -0.95 -1.16 5.12
C THR A 95 0.00 -2.24 5.61
N ALA A 96 1.31 -2.08 5.38
CA ALA A 96 2.32 -2.99 5.89
C ALA A 96 2.37 -3.02 7.43
N ILE A 97 2.31 -1.87 8.11
CA ILE A 97 2.23 -1.80 9.57
C ILE A 97 1.04 -2.63 10.11
N LYS A 98 -0.09 -2.59 9.39
CA LYS A 98 -1.32 -3.31 9.77
C LYS A 98 -1.29 -4.80 9.47
N ALA A 99 -0.72 -5.22 8.34
CA ALA A 99 -0.85 -6.58 7.84
C ALA A 99 0.45 -7.38 7.79
N ASP A 100 1.59 -6.75 7.52
CA ASP A 100 2.90 -7.40 7.42
C ASP A 100 4.03 -6.47 7.92
N LYS A 101 4.24 -6.50 9.24
CA LYS A 101 5.25 -5.71 9.95
C LYS A 101 6.68 -5.95 9.44
N SER A 102 6.96 -7.16 8.93
CA SER A 102 8.32 -7.57 8.53
C SER A 102 8.89 -6.75 7.37
N ARG A 103 8.01 -6.13 6.56
CA ARG A 103 8.39 -5.34 5.38
C ARG A 103 8.53 -3.85 5.64
N VAL A 104 8.03 -3.36 6.78
CA VAL A 104 7.97 -1.92 7.10
C VAL A 104 9.36 -1.30 7.04
N MET A 105 10.37 -1.97 7.61
CA MET A 105 11.76 -1.49 7.61
C MET A 105 12.35 -1.37 6.20
N ASP A 106 12.07 -2.31 5.29
CA ASP A 106 12.54 -2.24 3.89
C ASP A 106 11.92 -1.03 3.19
N TYR A 107 10.62 -0.79 3.40
CA TYR A 107 9.93 0.36 2.82
C TYR A 107 10.47 1.68 3.36
N VAL A 108 10.72 1.79 4.67
CA VAL A 108 11.32 2.98 5.31
C VAL A 108 12.68 3.30 4.68
N HIS A 109 13.51 2.29 4.40
CA HIS A 109 14.80 2.51 3.76
C HIS A 109 14.68 2.94 2.30
N ARG A 110 13.77 2.33 1.54
CA ARG A 110 13.67 2.52 0.08
C ARG A 110 12.84 3.72 -0.36
N LEU A 111 11.88 4.14 0.47
CA LEU A 111 10.97 5.25 0.17
C LEU A 111 11.47 6.53 0.82
N ASP A 112 11.28 7.67 0.17
CA ASP A 112 11.80 8.97 0.65
C ASP A 112 10.72 10.08 0.73
N ASN A 113 9.53 9.86 0.17
CA ASN A 113 8.52 10.91 0.02
C ASN A 113 7.25 10.68 0.87
N TYR A 114 7.35 9.90 1.95
CA TYR A 114 6.24 9.64 2.87
C TYR A 114 6.22 10.64 4.05
N ASP A 115 5.10 10.68 4.78
CA ASP A 115 4.97 11.46 6.01
C ASP A 115 5.66 10.74 7.19
N GLY A 116 6.97 10.97 7.35
CA GLY A 116 7.75 10.33 8.41
C GLY A 116 7.20 10.57 9.82
N PRO A 117 6.96 11.81 10.25
CA PRO A 117 6.44 12.09 11.59
C PRO A 117 5.12 11.37 11.89
N GLU A 118 4.15 11.40 10.96
CA GLU A 118 2.85 10.76 11.15
C GLU A 118 2.96 9.23 11.15
N ILE A 119 3.73 8.65 10.22
CA ILE A 119 3.90 7.20 10.11
C ILE A 119 4.65 6.64 11.32
N ALA A 120 5.71 7.31 11.79
CA ALA A 120 6.44 6.88 12.98
C ALA A 120 5.54 6.88 14.22
N LEU A 121 4.71 7.91 14.38
CA LEU A 121 3.73 7.96 15.46
C LEU A 121 2.72 6.81 15.39
N ILE A 122 2.25 6.44 14.19
CA ILE A 122 1.33 5.31 14.01
C ILE A 122 2.04 3.98 14.29
N ALA A 123 3.29 3.82 13.83
CA ALA A 123 4.10 2.62 14.04
C ALA A 123 4.33 2.32 15.53
N MET A 124 4.49 3.34 16.36
CA MET A 124 4.67 3.20 17.82
C MET A 124 3.37 2.94 18.60
N ARG A 125 2.19 3.21 18.01
CA ARG A 125 0.92 3.02 18.72
C ARG A 125 0.63 1.55 18.92
N ASP A 126 -0.05 1.23 20.01
CA ASP A 126 -0.65 -0.10 20.21
C ASP A 126 -1.66 -0.42 19.09
N PRO A 127 -1.69 -1.66 18.56
CA PRO A 127 -0.91 -2.85 18.93
C PRO A 127 0.34 -3.07 18.05
N TYR A 128 0.84 -2.05 17.35
CA TYR A 128 1.91 -2.22 16.36
C TYR A 128 3.28 -2.34 17.03
N ASN A 129 3.61 -1.44 17.97
CA ASN A 129 4.83 -1.46 18.80
C ASN A 129 6.13 -1.59 17.97
N LEU A 130 6.16 -0.90 16.82
CA LEU A 130 7.26 -0.86 15.86
C LEU A 130 8.22 0.29 16.20
N TYR A 131 8.88 0.18 17.36
CA TYR A 131 9.76 1.24 17.87
C TYR A 131 11.06 1.38 17.07
N GLU A 132 11.60 0.27 16.54
CA GLU A 132 12.82 0.28 15.73
C GLU A 132 12.59 0.97 14.38
N GLU A 133 11.48 0.65 13.72
CA GLU A 133 11.09 1.27 12.46
C GLU A 133 10.76 2.76 12.66
N ALA A 134 10.04 3.10 13.73
CA ALA A 134 9.76 4.49 14.07
C ALA A 134 11.04 5.30 14.35
N PHE A 135 12.00 4.70 15.05
CA PHE A 135 13.31 5.31 15.29
C PHE A 135 14.05 5.61 13.97
N GLU A 136 14.11 4.63 13.06
CA GLU A 136 14.81 4.81 11.79
C GLU A 136 14.10 5.85 10.90
N ILE A 137 12.77 5.93 10.94
CA ILE A 137 12.01 7.00 10.28
C ILE A 137 12.40 8.37 10.85
N TYR A 138 12.36 8.57 12.17
CA TYR A 138 12.70 9.86 12.78
C TYR A 138 14.14 10.25 12.49
N LYS A 139 15.07 9.29 12.54
CA LYS A 139 16.47 9.49 12.16
C LYS A 139 16.60 9.92 10.69
N LYS A 140 15.88 9.29 9.78
CA LYS A 140 15.86 9.65 8.34
C LYS A 140 15.27 11.05 8.10
N CYS A 141 14.27 11.45 8.90
CA CYS A 141 13.69 12.80 8.87
C CYS A 141 14.51 13.87 9.60
N GLY A 142 15.62 13.51 10.26
CA GLY A 142 16.46 14.45 11.04
C GLY A 142 15.85 14.87 12.39
N MET A 143 14.84 14.16 12.87
CA MET A 143 14.10 14.44 14.11
C MET A 143 14.76 13.74 15.31
N ASN A 144 15.92 14.25 15.72
CA ASN A 144 16.76 13.61 16.74
C ASN A 144 16.13 13.59 18.15
N ALA A 145 15.26 14.55 18.47
CA ALA A 145 14.61 14.61 19.79
C ALA A 145 13.55 13.51 19.91
N GLU A 146 12.71 13.38 18.89
CA GLU A 146 11.68 12.36 18.76
C GLU A 146 12.30 10.97 18.66
N ALA A 147 13.40 10.81 17.91
CA ALA A 147 14.17 9.56 17.87
C ALA A 147 14.73 9.15 19.25
N MET A 148 15.13 10.11 20.10
CA MET A 148 15.54 9.76 21.47
C MET A 148 14.35 9.39 22.35
N ASP A 149 13.21 10.06 22.17
CA ASP A 149 11.98 9.77 22.91
C ASP A 149 11.44 8.36 22.59
N THR A 150 11.56 7.92 21.33
CA THR A 150 11.18 6.55 20.95
C THR A 150 12.03 5.50 21.65
N LEU A 151 13.35 5.73 21.77
CA LEU A 151 14.25 4.83 22.51
C LEU A 151 13.93 4.80 24.01
N LEU A 152 13.57 5.95 24.59
CA LEU A 152 13.16 6.04 25.99
C LEU A 152 11.84 5.31 26.26
N THR A 153 10.92 5.33 25.30
CA THR A 153 9.62 4.66 25.38
C THR A 153 9.74 3.13 25.21
N ASN A 154 10.82 2.66 24.57
CA ASN A 154 11.13 1.23 24.37
C ASN A 154 11.95 0.59 25.53
N LEU A 155 12.28 1.35 26.58
CA LEU A 155 12.94 0.87 27.81
C LEU A 155 11.93 0.50 28.89
#